data_AF-A0A4S8LN47-F1
#
_entry.id   AF-A0A4S8LN47-F1
#
_cell.length_a   1.000
_cell.length_b   1.000
_cell.length_c   1.000
_cell.angle_alpha   90.00
_cell.angle_beta   90.00
_cell.angle_gamma   90.00
#
_symmetry.space_group_name_H-M   'P 1'
#
loop_
_entity.id
_entity.type
_entity.pdbx_description
1 polymer ?
#
loop_
_entity_poly.entity_id
_entity_poly.type
_entity_poly.pdbx_seq_one_letter_code
_entity_poly.pdbx_strand_id
1 'polypeptide(L)'
;LFLFIAPVTLNRCPKSGSTEVRWLANGKDHYFWSFDPSGSNSLSKRVCDLLGLPKYRTDILSMAWKLPNYQHDAVKYLQEIQGFDPWTQDFARACGLPLFEML
;
A
#
# COMPACT_ATOMS: atom_id res chain seq x y z
N LEU A 1 -6.89 2.48 24.80
CA LEU A 1 -6.81 1.10 24.26
C LEU A 1 -6.53 1.22 22.77
N PHE A 2 -5.49 0.57 22.29
CA PHE A 2 -4.94 0.77 20.94
C PHE A 2 -4.68 -0.57 20.27
N LEU A 3 -4.91 -0.64 18.96
CA LEU A 3 -4.57 -1.76 18.10
C LEU A 3 -3.28 -1.42 17.34
N PHE A 4 -2.27 -2.26 17.48
CA PHE A 4 -1.02 -2.16 16.74
C PHE A 4 -0.96 -3.27 15.71
N ILE A 5 -0.60 -2.92 14.48
CA ILE A 5 -0.47 -3.84 13.36
C ILE A 5 1.00 -3.85 12.94
N ALA A 6 1.57 -5.04 12.72
CA ALA A 6 2.94 -5.19 12.29
C ALA A 6 3.16 -4.46 10.94
N PRO A 7 4.31 -3.81 10.73
CA PRO A 7 4.59 -3.20 9.45
C PRO A 7 4.81 -4.27 8.37
N VAL A 8 4.66 -3.86 7.11
CA VAL A 8 4.88 -4.71 5.93
C VAL A 8 6.11 -4.21 5.19
N THR A 9 6.96 -5.13 4.73
CA THR A 9 8.12 -4.82 3.89
C THR A 9 7.89 -5.27 2.46
N LEU A 10 8.36 -4.46 1.52
CA LEU A 10 8.36 -4.74 0.09
C LEU A 10 9.80 -4.99 -0.36
N ASN A 11 10.07 -6.16 -0.94
CA ASN A 11 11.37 -6.49 -1.52
C ASN A 11 11.21 -6.71 -3.03
N ARG A 12 11.64 -5.73 -3.82
CA ARG A 12 11.54 -5.77 -5.28
C ARG A 12 12.77 -6.49 -5.85
N CYS A 13 12.54 -7.55 -6.62
CA CYS A 13 13.60 -8.20 -7.38
C CYS A 13 13.77 -7.49 -8.73
N PRO A 14 14.90 -6.81 -8.99
CA PRO A 14 15.08 -6.07 -10.24
C PRO A 14 15.10 -6.99 -11.48
N LYS A 15 15.60 -8.22 -11.33
CA LYS A 15 15.77 -9.16 -12.44
C LYS A 15 14.46 -9.75 -12.96
N SER A 16 13.52 -10.07 -12.06
CA SER A 16 12.23 -10.68 -12.42
C SER A 16 11.09 -9.66 -12.45
N GLY A 17 11.31 -8.44 -11.97
CA GLY A 17 10.25 -7.45 -11.76
C GLY A 17 9.25 -7.82 -10.65
N SER A 18 9.40 -8.98 -10.02
CA SER A 18 8.50 -9.44 -8.95
C SER A 18 8.78 -8.67 -7.66
N THR A 19 7.72 -8.34 -6.94
CA THR A 19 7.81 -7.76 -5.59
C THR A 19 7.33 -8.78 -4.58
N GLU A 20 8.21 -9.16 -3.66
CA GLU A 20 7.86 -9.96 -2.52
C GLU A 20 7.34 -9.06 -1.39
N VAL A 21 6.29 -9.50 -0.72
CA VAL A 21 5.64 -8.76 0.36
C VAL A 21 5.56 -9.64 1.60
N ARG A 22 6.08 -9.16 2.74
CA ARG A 22 6.11 -9.92 4.01
C ARG A 22 5.76 -9.03 5.19
N TRP A 23 5.10 -9.60 6.20
CA TRP A 23 4.93 -8.96 7.51
C TRP A 23 6.25 -8.95 8.28
N LEU A 24 6.59 -7.81 8.88
CA LEU A 24 7.71 -7.69 9.81
C LEU A 24 7.27 -8.02 11.24
N ALA A 25 6.69 -9.21 11.42
CA ALA A 25 6.19 -9.66 12.71
C ALA A 25 7.21 -10.51 13.50
N ASN A 26 8.37 -10.83 12.92
CA ASN A 26 9.43 -11.62 13.55
C ASN A 26 8.92 -12.91 14.25
N GLY A 27 7.97 -13.60 13.61
CA GLY A 27 7.35 -14.83 14.13
C GLY A 27 6.23 -14.63 15.17
N LYS A 28 5.83 -13.39 15.45
CA LYS A 28 4.69 -13.04 16.32
C LYS A 28 3.39 -12.88 15.51
N ASP A 29 2.28 -12.75 16.24
CA ASP A 29 0.99 -12.36 15.67
C ASP A 29 1.13 -11.01 14.92
N HIS A 30 0.44 -10.86 13.78
CA HIS A 30 0.55 -9.67 12.93
C HIS A 30 -0.14 -8.42 13.51
N TYR A 31 -0.84 -8.56 14.63
CA TYR A 31 -1.39 -7.44 15.39
C TYR A 31 -1.45 -7.78 16.87
N PHE A 32 -1.53 -6.76 17.71
CA PHE A 32 -1.80 -6.92 19.13
C PHE A 32 -2.53 -5.70 19.71
N TRP A 33 -3.17 -5.91 20.86
CA TRP A 33 -3.80 -4.84 21.63
C TRP A 33 -2.85 -4.33 22.70
N SER A 34 -2.88 -3.03 22.99
CA SER A 34 -2.14 -2.41 24.09
C SER A 34 -2.94 -1.32 24.78
N PHE A 35 -2.73 -1.16 26.09
CA PHE A 35 -3.16 0.06 26.79
C PHE A 35 -2.16 1.20 26.63
N ASP A 36 -0.90 0.88 26.32
CA ASP A 36 0.18 1.83 26.12
C ASP A 36 0.06 2.47 24.72
N PRO A 37 -0.05 3.81 24.61
CA PRO A 37 -0.08 4.51 23.33
C PRO A 37 1.16 4.29 22.46
N SER A 38 2.28 3.84 23.03
CA SER A 38 3.50 3.49 22.28
C SER A 38 3.49 2.06 21.74
N GLY A 39 2.61 1.20 22.23
CA GLY A 39 2.58 -0.23 21.86
C GLY A 39 3.71 -1.05 22.48
N SER A 40 4.48 -0.50 23.43
CA SER A 40 5.60 -1.19 24.06
C SER A 40 5.19 -2.44 24.85
N ASN A 41 3.93 -2.49 25.31
CA ASN A 41 3.41 -3.58 26.13
C ASN A 41 2.19 -4.25 25.48
N SER A 42 2.39 -5.42 24.87
CA SER A 42 1.28 -6.20 24.30
C SER A 42 0.42 -6.83 25.39
N LEU A 43 -0.90 -6.75 25.23
CA LEU A 43 -1.85 -7.52 26.03
C LEU A 43 -1.75 -9.01 25.67
N SER A 44 -1.94 -9.86 26.68
CA SER A 44 -2.03 -11.30 26.47
C SER A 44 -3.39 -11.69 25.90
N LYS A 45 -3.46 -12.81 25.17
CA LYS A 45 -4.70 -13.34 24.59
C LYS A 45 -5.80 -13.49 25.65
N ARG A 46 -5.46 -13.96 26.85
CA ARG A 46 -6.40 -14.10 27.98
C ARG A 46 -7.02 -12.76 28.41
N VAL A 47 -6.21 -11.71 28.47
CA VAL A 47 -6.71 -10.37 28.82
C VAL A 47 -7.61 -9.83 27.72
N CYS A 48 -7.23 -10.01 26.45
CA CYS A 48 -8.08 -9.65 25.32
C CYS A 48 -9.43 -10.38 25.36
N ASP A 49 -9.43 -11.68 25.66
CA ASP A 49 -10.65 -12.49 25.77
C ASP A 49 -11.56 -12.03 26.92
N LEU A 50 -10.98 -11.77 28.10
CA LEU A 50 -11.72 -11.27 29.28
C LEU A 50 -12.38 -9.93 29.00
N LEU A 51 -11.71 -9.06 28.25
CA LEU A 51 -12.22 -7.74 27.87
C LEU A 51 -13.14 -7.78 26.64
N GLY A 52 -13.33 -8.96 26.02
CA GLY A 52 -14.14 -9.10 24.81
C GLY A 52 -13.56 -8.39 23.58
N LEU A 53 -12.24 -8.24 23.50
CA LEU A 53 -11.60 -7.55 22.39
C LEU A 53 -11.71 -8.36 21.09
N PRO A 54 -11.93 -7.70 19.94
CA PRO A 54 -12.09 -8.41 18.68
C PRO A 54 -10.78 -9.08 18.25
N LYS A 55 -10.95 -10.23 17.57
CA LYS A 55 -9.88 -10.99 16.93
C LYS A 55 -9.98 -10.78 15.42
N TYR A 56 -8.89 -10.32 14.84
CA TYR A 56 -8.76 -10.10 13.41
C TYR A 56 -7.97 -11.20 12.73
N ARG A 57 -8.25 -11.38 11.44
CA ARG A 57 -7.37 -12.05 10.50
C ARG A 57 -6.71 -10.97 9.65
N THR A 58 -5.40 -11.09 9.46
CA THR A 58 -4.62 -10.18 8.64
C THR A 58 -4.27 -10.87 7.33
N ASP A 59 -4.61 -10.24 6.21
CA ASP A 59 -4.25 -10.71 4.88
C ASP A 59 -3.57 -9.55 4.11
N ILE A 60 -2.56 -9.87 3.31
CA ILE A 60 -1.94 -8.91 2.39
C ILE A 60 -2.50 -9.20 1.01
N LEU A 61 -3.21 -8.23 0.45
CA LEU A 61 -3.77 -8.33 -0.89
C LEU A 61 -2.99 -7.42 -1.82
N SER A 62 -2.45 -7.98 -2.89
CA SER A 62 -1.96 -7.19 -4.01
C SER A 62 -3.16 -6.71 -4.80
N MET A 63 -3.53 -5.44 -4.61
CA MET A 63 -4.50 -4.79 -5.49
C MET A 63 -3.74 -4.35 -6.73
N ALA A 64 -3.46 -5.32 -7.60
CA ALA A 64 -3.13 -5.02 -8.97
C ALA A 64 -4.38 -4.36 -9.56
N TRP A 65 -4.41 -3.02 -9.53
CA TRP A 65 -5.24 -2.29 -10.47
C TRP A 65 -4.80 -2.80 -11.82
N LYS A 66 -5.59 -3.69 -12.41
CA LYS A 66 -5.56 -3.83 -13.86
C LYS A 66 -5.95 -2.43 -14.31
N LEU A 67 -4.97 -1.56 -14.57
CA LEU A 67 -5.14 -0.44 -15.47
C LEU A 67 -5.04 -1.10 -16.84
N PRO A 68 -6.16 -1.56 -17.41
CA PRO A 68 -6.12 -2.10 -18.75
C PRO A 68 -5.53 -1.04 -19.68
N ASN A 69 -4.72 -1.49 -20.63
CA ASN A 69 -3.96 -0.61 -21.53
C ASN A 69 -4.82 0.49 -22.17
N TYR A 70 -6.13 0.25 -22.35
CA TYR A 70 -7.06 1.25 -22.88
C TYR A 70 -7.09 2.56 -22.08
N GLN A 71 -6.81 2.55 -20.77
CA GLN A 71 -6.78 3.77 -19.96
C GLN A 71 -5.59 4.64 -20.36
N HIS A 72 -4.43 4.03 -20.62
CA HIS A 72 -3.27 4.74 -21.16
C HIS A 72 -3.52 5.25 -22.57
N ASP A 73 -4.12 4.42 -23.43
CA ASP A 73 -4.45 4.82 -24.80
C ASP A 73 -5.47 5.97 -24.86
N ALA A 74 -6.49 5.94 -23.99
CA ALA A 74 -7.49 7.00 -23.89
C ALA A 74 -6.89 8.33 -23.39
N VAL A 75 -6.00 8.28 -22.39
CA VAL A 75 -5.31 9.48 -21.89
C VAL A 75 -4.36 10.04 -22.96
N LYS A 76 -3.63 9.16 -23.66
CA LYS A 76 -2.76 9.56 -24.78
C LYS A 76 -3.57 10.29 -25.86
N TYR A 77 -4.68 9.71 -26.29
CA TYR A 77 -5.54 10.30 -27.32
C TYR A 77 -6.12 11.66 -26.89
N LEU A 78 -6.51 11.80 -25.61
CA LEU A 78 -6.97 13.07 -25.06
C LEU A 78 -5.88 14.16 -25.10
N GLN A 79 -4.64 13.81 -24.76
CA GLN A 79 -3.50 14.72 -24.82
C GLN A 79 -3.24 15.20 -26.25
N GLU A 80 -3.26 14.28 -27.22
CA GLU A 80 -3.06 14.58 -28.64
C GLU A 80 -4.14 15.55 -29.18
N ILE A 81 -5.43 15.33 -28.86
CA ILE A 81 -6.52 16.23 -29.28
C ILE A 81 -6.36 17.63 -28.66
N GLN A 82 -5.80 17.72 -27.46
CA GLN A 82 -5.53 18.99 -26.79
C GLN A 82 -4.22 19.65 -27.26
N GLY A 83 -3.50 19.03 -28.20
CA GLY A 83 -2.26 19.56 -28.76
C GLY A 83 -1.03 19.36 -27.88
N PHE A 84 -1.10 18.48 -26.87
CA PHE A 84 0.04 18.11 -26.05
C PHE A 84 0.76 16.89 -26.65
N ASP A 85 2.09 16.86 -26.52
CA ASP A 85 2.87 15.65 -26.80
C ASP A 85 2.71 14.66 -25.63
N PRO A 86 2.12 13.47 -25.84
CA PRO A 86 1.88 12.49 -24.78
C PRO A 86 3.16 11.88 -24.18
N TRP A 87 4.32 12.10 -24.80
CA TRP A 87 5.62 11.67 -24.28
C TRP A 87 6.30 12.73 -23.41
N THR A 88 5.65 13.88 -23.20
CA THR A 88 6.14 14.98 -22.35
C THR A 88 5.30 15.13 -21.09
N GLN A 89 5.82 15.92 -20.15
CA GLN A 89 5.12 16.26 -18.90
C GLN A 89 4.24 17.51 -19.03
N ASP A 90 4.09 18.07 -20.24
CA ASP A 90 3.47 19.38 -20.45
C ASP A 90 1.98 19.37 -20.13
N PHE A 91 1.28 18.29 -20.47
CA PHE A 91 -0.12 18.09 -20.09
C PHE A 91 -0.30 18.10 -18.57
N ALA A 92 0.54 17.36 -17.84
CA ALA A 92 0.47 17.30 -16.38
C ALA A 92 0.72 18.69 -15.78
N ARG A 93 1.70 19.43 -16.30
CA ARG A 93 2.00 20.81 -15.85
C ARG A 93 0.84 21.77 -16.12
N ALA A 94 0.23 21.69 -17.30
CA ALA A 94 -0.93 22.51 -17.67
C ALA A 94 -2.15 22.22 -16.78
N CYS A 95 -2.32 20.96 -16.36
CA CYS A 95 -3.38 20.55 -15.44
C CYS A 95 -3.04 20.76 -13.95
N GLY A 96 -1.83 21.24 -13.61
CA GLY A 96 -1.39 21.37 -12.22
C GLY A 96 -1.24 20.04 -11.48
N LEU A 97 -1.00 18.95 -12.21
CA LEU A 97 -0.82 17.59 -11.67
C LEU A 97 0.62 17.36 -11.19
N PRO A 98 0.81 16.53 -10.16
CA PRO A 98 2.14 16.17 -9.68
C PRO A 98 2.94 15.40 -10.74
N LEU A 99 4.22 15.75 -10.87
CA LEU A 99 5.13 15.06 -11.78
C LEU A 99 5.76 13.85 -11.06
N PHE A 100 5.67 12.69 -11.70
CA PHE A 100 6.37 11.48 -11.26
C PHE A 100 7.48 11.15 -12.25
N GLU A 101 8.68 10.92 -11.74
CA GLU A 101 9.74 10.25 -12.49
C GLU A 101 9.44 8.75 -12.47
N MET A 102 9.23 8.14 -13.63
CA MET A 102 9.27 6.69 -13.72
C MET A 102 10.74 6.26 -13.67
N LEU A 103 11.12 5.56 -12.60
CA LEU A 103 12.42 4.88 -12.46
C LEU A 103 12.53 3.65 -13.36
#